data_AF-A0AB39VPS7-F1
#
_entry.id   AF-A0AB39VPS7-F1
#
_cell.length_a   1.000
_cell.length_b   1.000
_cell.length_c   1.000
_cell.angle_alpha   90.00
_cell.angle_beta   90.00
_cell.angle_gamma   90.00
#
_symmetry.space_group_name_H-M   'P 1'
#
loop_
_entity.id
_entity.type
_entity.pdbx_description
1 polymer ?
#
loop_
_entity_poly.entity_id
_entity_poly.type
_entity_poly.pdbx_seq_one_letter_code
_entity_poly.pdbx_strand_id
1 'polypeptide(L)'
;MKLLPLFAAALISTASFSALAASEISAAQVQTHNYQSLGVVDVRQDNTSDFNLKAAVNEKANQEGATHYRVIGVSTPGDSSLARASVELYR
;
A
#
# COMPACT_ATOMS: atom_id res chain seq x y z
N MET A 1 43.15 13.34 -33.20
CA MET A 1 42.02 12.41 -33.41
C MET A 1 41.25 12.34 -32.10
N LYS A 2 40.02 12.88 -32.04
CA LYS A 2 39.20 12.96 -30.81
C LYS A 2 38.37 11.68 -30.71
N LEU A 3 38.69 10.85 -29.71
CA LEU A 3 38.05 9.56 -29.44
C LEU A 3 36.64 9.80 -28.88
N LEU A 4 35.73 8.89 -29.27
CA LEU A 4 34.28 8.97 -29.11
C LEU A 4 33.83 9.12 -27.65
N PRO A 5 32.74 9.86 -27.36
CA PRO A 5 32.14 9.85 -26.04
C PRO A 5 31.49 8.49 -25.82
N LEU A 6 31.97 7.74 -24.81
CA LEU A 6 31.28 6.57 -24.30
C LEU A 6 29.92 7.00 -23.73
N PHE A 7 28.86 6.80 -24.51
CA PHE A 7 27.50 6.78 -23.97
C PHE A 7 27.37 5.50 -23.13
N ALA A 8 27.66 5.60 -21.83
CA ALA A 8 27.27 4.61 -20.85
C ALA A 8 25.73 4.60 -20.77
N ALA A 9 25.10 3.75 -21.56
CA ALA A 9 23.67 3.47 -21.47
C ALA A 9 23.43 2.78 -20.12
N ALA A 10 23.11 3.56 -19.10
CA ALA A 10 22.64 3.06 -17.82
C ALA A 10 21.31 2.33 -18.06
N LEU A 11 21.35 0.99 -18.08
CA LEU A 11 20.16 0.16 -18.00
C LEU A 11 19.47 0.46 -16.66
N ILE A 12 18.39 1.23 -16.72
CA ILE A 12 17.46 1.35 -15.59
C ILE A 12 16.74 0.00 -15.54
N SER A 13 17.24 -0.93 -14.73
CA SER A 13 16.53 -2.16 -14.42
C SER A 13 15.29 -1.77 -13.62
N THR A 14 14.14 -1.63 -14.29
CA THR A 14 12.85 -1.55 -13.62
C THR A 14 12.63 -2.90 -12.96
N ALA A 15 12.96 -3.00 -11.67
CA ALA A 15 12.57 -4.16 -10.87
C ALA A 15 11.04 -4.19 -10.86
N SER A 16 10.45 -5.08 -11.65
CA SER A 16 9.02 -5.36 -11.59
C SER A 16 8.77 -6.12 -10.29
N PHE A 17 8.29 -5.41 -9.28
CA PHE A 17 7.87 -6.01 -8.02
C PHE A 17 6.58 -6.79 -8.27
N SER A 18 6.64 -8.10 -8.12
CA SER A 18 5.44 -8.95 -8.10
C SER A 18 4.52 -8.43 -6.99
N ALA A 19 3.25 -8.17 -7.32
CA ALA A 19 2.24 -7.70 -6.39
C ALA A 19 1.99 -8.76 -5.30
N LEU A 20 2.76 -8.66 -4.21
CA LEU A 20 2.53 -9.41 -2.98
C LEU A 20 1.34 -8.78 -2.28
N ALA A 21 0.39 -9.59 -1.80
CA ALA A 21 -0.70 -9.08 -0.98
C ALA A 21 -0.11 -8.34 0.24
N ALA A 22 -0.52 -7.09 0.44
CA ALA A 22 -0.02 -6.30 1.54
C ALA A 22 -0.26 -6.99 2.89
N SER A 23 0.75 -6.95 3.78
CA SER A 23 0.64 -7.54 5.11
C SER A 23 0.25 -6.49 6.16
N GLU A 24 -0.61 -6.88 7.08
CA GLU A 24 -0.93 -6.05 8.24
C GLU A 24 0.27 -6.00 9.20
N ILE A 25 0.69 -4.80 9.58
CA ILE A 25 1.79 -4.57 10.52
C ILE A 25 1.34 -3.72 11.70
N SER A 26 1.93 -3.97 12.87
CA SER A 26 1.68 -3.19 14.08
C SER A 26 2.57 -1.94 14.15
N ALA A 27 2.17 -0.97 14.98
CA ALA A 27 2.96 0.25 15.18
C ALA A 27 4.40 -0.02 15.68
N ALA A 28 4.61 -1.10 16.44
CA ALA A 28 5.94 -1.51 16.87
C ALA A 28 6.82 -1.94 15.69
N GLN A 29 6.26 -2.72 14.76
CA GLN A 29 6.98 -3.19 13.57
C GLN A 29 7.35 -2.04 12.62
N VAL A 30 6.48 -1.03 12.52
CA VAL A 30 6.77 0.20 11.77
C VAL A 30 8.04 0.88 12.28
N GLN A 31 8.17 0.99 13.61
CA GLN A 31 9.31 1.65 14.23
C GLN A 31 10.60 0.82 14.14
N THR A 32 10.51 -0.52 14.19
CA THR A 32 11.69 -1.39 14.14
C THR A 32 12.24 -1.58 12.73
N HIS A 33 11.38 -1.59 11.71
CA HIS A 33 11.78 -1.89 10.34
C HIS A 33 12.00 -0.66 9.46
N ASN A 34 11.80 0.55 9.98
CA ASN A 34 11.99 1.81 9.24
C ASN A 34 11.25 1.82 7.89
N TYR A 35 10.01 1.32 7.86
CA TYR A 35 9.22 1.32 6.62
C TYR A 35 8.97 2.74 6.11
N GLN A 36 8.92 2.88 4.79
CA GLN A 36 8.57 4.14 4.16
C GLN A 36 7.05 4.31 4.15
N SER A 37 6.53 5.31 4.86
CA SER A 37 5.10 5.63 4.79
C SER A 37 4.76 6.16 3.39
N LEU A 38 3.78 5.52 2.75
CA LEU A 38 3.22 5.93 1.46
C LEU A 38 2.01 6.86 1.62
N GLY A 39 1.49 6.99 2.85
CA GLY A 39 0.35 7.85 3.19
C GLY A 39 -0.82 7.07 3.78
N VAL A 40 -1.89 7.79 4.10
CA VAL A 40 -3.13 7.23 4.65
C VAL A 40 -4.18 7.18 3.55
N VAL A 41 -4.85 6.04 3.42
CA VAL A 41 -5.98 5.85 2.51
C VAL A 41 -7.22 5.41 3.27
N ASP A 42 -8.36 5.93 2.84
CA ASP A 42 -9.67 5.50 3.35
C ASP A 42 -10.25 4.44 2.42
N VAL A 43 -10.55 3.28 2.99
CA VAL A 43 -11.16 2.15 2.31
C VAL A 43 -12.58 1.99 2.83
N ARG A 44 -13.55 1.96 1.91
CA ARG A 44 -14.96 1.74 2.26
C ARG A 44 -15.30 0.29 2.02
N GLN A 45 -16.03 -0.32 2.95
CA GLN A 45 -16.65 -1.62 2.72
C GLN A 45 -17.73 -1.43 1.65
N ASP A 46 -17.74 -2.25 0.60
CA ASP A 46 -18.83 -2.24 -0.39
C ASP A 46 -20.04 -2.99 0.18
N ASN A 47 -21.24 -2.65 -0.27
CA ASN A 47 -22.51 -3.17 0.24
C ASN A 47 -22.78 -4.63 -0.17
N THR A 48 -21.82 -5.28 -0.81
CA THR A 48 -21.86 -6.68 -1.20
C THR A 48 -21.51 -7.55 0.01
N SER A 49 -22.43 -8.45 0.36
CA SER A 49 -22.46 -9.31 1.54
C SER A 49 -21.17 -10.11 1.82
N ASP A 50 -20.34 -10.33 0.79
CA ASP A 50 -19.14 -11.16 0.85
C ASP A 50 -17.81 -10.37 0.82
N PHE A 51 -17.86 -9.05 0.65
CA PHE A 51 -16.65 -8.25 0.48
C PHE A 51 -15.99 -7.94 1.82
N ASN A 52 -14.91 -8.66 2.11
CA ASN A 52 -14.10 -8.45 3.29
C ASN A 52 -13.34 -7.12 3.17
N LEU A 53 -13.54 -6.21 4.11
CA LEU A 53 -12.82 -4.92 4.18
C LEU A 53 -11.30 -5.09 4.11
N LYS A 54 -10.75 -6.18 4.62
CA LYS A 54 -9.32 -6.52 4.51
C LYS A 54 -8.88 -6.78 3.06
N ALA A 55 -9.72 -7.45 2.27
CA ALA A 55 -9.43 -7.69 0.85
C ALA A 55 -9.40 -6.36 0.08
N ALA A 56 -10.35 -5.47 0.38
CA ALA A 56 -10.40 -4.11 -0.17
C ALA A 56 -9.13 -3.30 0.16
N VAL A 57 -8.68 -3.39 1.42
CA VAL A 57 -7.44 -2.76 1.88
C VAL A 57 -6.23 -3.31 1.14
N ASN A 58 -6.13 -4.63 1.01
CA ASN A 58 -5.03 -5.28 0.29
C ASN A 58 -4.98 -4.88 -1.18
N GLU A 59 -6.14 -4.84 -1.84
CA GLU A 59 -6.22 -4.41 -3.22
C GLU A 59 -5.79 -2.96 -3.39
N LYS A 60 -6.28 -2.06 -2.52
CA LYS A 60 -5.88 -0.66 -2.55
C LYS A 60 -4.39 -0.47 -2.22
N ALA A 61 -3.88 -1.19 -1.22
CA ALA A 61 -2.46 -1.19 -0.87
C ALA A 61 -1.58 -1.62 -2.05
N ASN A 62 -1.96 -2.69 -2.76
CA ASN A 62 -1.25 -3.15 -3.95
C ASN A 62 -1.27 -2.12 -5.08
N GLN A 63 -2.41 -1.44 -5.31
CA GLN A 63 -2.54 -0.39 -6.32
C GLN A 63 -1.61 0.80 -6.03
N GLU A 64 -1.45 1.16 -4.76
CA GLU A 64 -0.56 2.25 -4.32
C GLU A 64 0.92 1.80 -4.21
N GLY A 65 1.22 0.51 -4.47
CA GLY A 65 2.57 -0.05 -4.37
C GLY A 65 3.04 -0.29 -2.93
N ALA A 66 2.11 -0.42 -1.99
CA ALA A 66 2.36 -0.75 -0.59
C ALA A 66 2.55 -2.26 -0.41
N THR A 67 3.58 -2.63 0.33
CA THR A 67 3.85 -4.03 0.72
C THR A 67 3.29 -4.35 2.10
N HIS A 68 3.03 -3.32 2.90
CA HIS A 68 2.49 -3.44 4.25
C HIS A 68 1.45 -2.34 4.50
N TYR A 69 0.54 -2.60 5.43
CA TYR A 69 -0.44 -1.61 5.87
C TYR A 69 -0.69 -1.70 7.37
N ARG A 70 -1.15 -0.61 7.97
CA ARG A 70 -1.61 -0.55 9.36
C ARG A 70 -2.99 0.06 9.42
N VAL A 71 -3.94 -0.62 10.05
CA VAL A 71 -5.25 -0.03 10.32
C VAL A 71 -5.09 0.99 11.44
N ILE A 72 -5.41 2.25 11.16
CA ILE A 72 -5.32 3.36 12.13
C ILE A 72 -6.69 3.79 12.65
N GLY A 73 -7.77 3.43 11.95
CA GLY A 73 -9.12 3.69 12.40
C GLY A 73 -10.15 2.91 11.62
N VAL A 74 -11.22 2.51 12.30
CA VAL A 74 -12.43 1.98 11.66
C VAL A 74 -13.60 2.82 12.14
N SER A 75 -14.34 3.38 11.21
CA SER A 75 -15.51 4.22 11.43
C SER A 75 -16.71 3.56 10.77
N THR A 76 -17.65 3.07 11.59
CA THR A 76 -18.96 2.60 11.13
C THR A 76 -20.01 3.59 11.58
N PRO A 77 -20.55 4.42 10.67
CA PRO A 77 -21.57 5.38 11.05
C PRO A 77 -22.87 4.65 11.46
N GLY A 78 -23.53 5.12 12.51
CA GLY A 78 -24.74 4.49 13.07
C GLY A 78 -26.03 4.72 12.25
N ASP A 79 -25.92 5.36 11.09
CA ASP A 79 -27.03 5.74 10.21
C ASP A 79 -27.27 4.72 9.07
N SER A 80 -26.76 3.49 9.22
CA SER A 80 -26.72 2.45 8.17
C SER A 80 -25.74 2.72 7.03
N SER A 81 -24.82 3.69 7.17
CA SER A 81 -23.74 3.87 6.21
C SER A 81 -22.71 2.73 6.27
N LEU A 82 -22.03 2.53 5.14
CA LEU A 82 -20.96 1.54 5.00
C LEU A 82 -19.79 1.83 5.95
N ALA A 83 -19.24 0.76 6.52
CA ALA A 83 -18.05 0.84 7.34
C ALA A 83 -16.87 1.37 6.53
N ARG A 84 -16.05 2.21 7.15
CA ARG A 84 -14.84 2.79 6.55
C ARG A 84 -13.65 2.44 7.42
N ALA A 85 -12.57 1.95 6.83
CA ALA A 85 -11.29 1.81 7.49
C ALA A 85 -10.30 2.83 6.93
N SER A 86 -9.70 3.61 7.81
CA SER A 86 -8.52 4.40 7.50
C SER A 86 -7.29 3.53 7.76
N VAL A 87 -6.47 3.36 6.73
CA VAL A 87 -5.27 2.53 6.78
C VAL A 87 -4.07 3.34 6.32
N GLU A 88 -2.96 3.21 7.05
CA GLU A 88 -1.68 3.78 6.66
C GLU A 88 -0.89 2.75 5.87
N LEU A 89 -0.38 3.15 4.72
CA LEU A 89 0.33 2.29 3.78
C LEU A 89 1.84 2.44 3.94
N TYR A 90 2.54 1.33 3.77
CA TYR A 90 3.98 1.24 3.98
C TYR A 90 4.66 0.43 2.89
N ARG A 91 5.92 0.79 2.65
CA ARG A 91 6.83 0.20 1.68
C ARG A 91 8.14 -0.22 2.33
#